data_AF-A0A6J6SY12-F1
#
_entry.id   AF-A0A6J6SY12-F1
#
_cell.length_a   1.000
_cell.length_b   1.000
_cell.length_c   1.000
_cell.angle_alpha   90.00
_cell.angle_beta   90.00
_cell.angle_gamma   90.00
#
_symmetry.space_group_name_H-M   'P 1'
#
loop_
_entity.id
_entity.type
_entity.pdbx_description
1 polymer ?
#
loop_
_entity_poly.entity_id
_entity_poly.type
_entity_poly.pdbx_seq_one_letter_code
_entity_poly.pdbx_strand_id
1 'polypeptide(L)' 'MIVLGLVLLIIGLVASIPILTTIGAILLVVGLVLNLVPIGGSTRRVF' A
#
# COMPACT_ATOMS: atom_id res chain seq x y z
N MET A 1 -2.33 1.88 -4.67
CA MET A 1 -1.90 0.93 -3.62
C MET A 1 -1.99 1.53 -2.23
N ILE A 2 -1.46 2.75 -2.00
CA ILE A 2 -1.47 3.44 -0.69
C ILE A 2 -2.88 3.50 -0.06
N VAL A 3 -3.91 3.89 -0.82
CA VAL A 3 -5.30 3.95 -0.33
C VAL A 3 -5.79 2.57 0.13
N LEU A 4 -5.52 1.51 -0.65
CA LEU A 4 -5.87 0.14 -0.28
C LEU A 4 -5.10 -0.33 0.97
N GLY A 5 -3.80 0.01 1.08
CA GLY A 5 -2.98 -0.29 2.25
C GLY A 5 -3.43 0.42 3.52
N LEU A 6 -3.83 1.69 3.42
CA LEU A 6 -4.41 2.47 4.52
C LEU A 6 -5.72 1.85 5.02
N VAL A 7 -6.62 1.48 4.09
CA VAL A 7 -7.90 0.85 4.44
C VAL A 7 -7.66 -0.49 5.15
N LEU A 8 -6.77 -1.35 4.63
CA LEU A 8 -6.44 -2.63 5.26
C LEU A 8 -5.79 -2.47 6.63
N LEU A 9 -4.90 -1.49 6.81
CA LEU A 9 -4.23 -1.20 8.07
C LEU A 9 -5.23 -0.76 9.15
N ILE A 10 -6.19 0.10 8.79
CA ILE A 10 -7.26 0.55 9.69
C ILE A 10 -8.13 -0.64 10.12
N ILE A 11 -8.55 -1.48 9.17
CA ILE A 11 -9.38 -2.67 9.47
C ILE A 11 -8.62 -3.66 10.37
N GLY A 12 -7.35 -3.94 10.07
CA GLY A 12 -6.52 -4.83 10.89
C GLY A 12 -6.36 -4.34 12.32
N LEU A 13 -6.22 -3.03 12.50
CA LEU A 13 -6.05 -2.42 13.82
C LEU A 13 -7.35 -2.44 14.63
N VAL A 14 -8.49 -2.14 13.98
CA VAL A 14 -9.81 -2.18 14.61
C VAL A 14 -10.23 -3.61 14.97
N ALA A 15 -9.93 -4.58 14.12
CA ALA A 15 -10.29 -5.99 14.34
C ALA A 15 -9.27 -6.74 15.24
N SER A 16 -8.18 -6.11 15.67
CA SER A 16 -7.06 -6.74 16.40
C SER A 16 -6.49 -7.99 15.70
N ILE A 17 -6.47 -8.02 14.37
CA ILE A 17 -6.00 -9.15 13.58
C ILE A 17 -4.54 -8.88 13.14
N PRO A 18 -3.54 -9.55 13.75
CA PRO A 18 -2.13 -9.21 13.56
C PRO A 18 -1.62 -9.49 12.14
N ILE A 19 -2.19 -10.48 11.45
CA ILE A 19 -1.82 -10.76 10.05
C ILE A 19 -2.28 -9.64 9.11
N LEU A 20 -3.44 -9.04 9.39
CA LEU A 20 -4.05 -8.03 8.53
C LEU A 20 -3.38 -6.66 8.70
N THR A 21 -2.98 -6.31 9.93
CA THR A 21 -2.15 -5.12 10.21
C THR A 21 -0.79 -5.23 9.54
N THR A 22 -0.15 -6.40 9.60
CA THR A 22 1.17 -6.64 8.99
C THR A 22 1.10 -6.46 7.46
N ILE A 23 0.11 -7.06 6.81
CA ILE A 23 -0.08 -6.92 5.35
C ILE A 23 -0.42 -5.47 4.98
N GLY A 24 -1.32 -4.81 5.71
CA GLY A 24 -1.67 -3.41 5.48
C GLY A 24 -0.47 -2.48 5.61
N ALA A 25 0.36 -2.68 6.63
CA ALA A 25 1.58 -1.91 6.85
C ALA A 25 2.59 -2.10 5.71
N ILE A 26 2.84 -3.34 5.27
CA ILE A 26 3.74 -3.63 4.13
C ILE A 26 3.26 -2.92 2.86
N LEU A 27 1.96 -3.01 2.54
CA LEU A 27 1.39 -2.36 1.35
C LEU A 27 1.46 -0.84 1.42
N LEU A 28 1.33 -0.26 2.63
CA LEU A 28 1.47 1.17 2.85
C LEU A 28 2.93 1.59 2.61
N VAL A 29 3.91 0.88 3.21
CA VAL A 29 5.34 1.16 3.06
C VAL A 29 5.79 1.02 1.60
N VAL A 30 5.49 -0.11 0.95
CA VAL A 30 5.85 -0.32 -0.47
C VAL A 30 5.15 0.69 -1.37
N GLY A 31 3.88 0.96 -1.10
CA GLY A 31 3.11 1.97 -1.82
C GLY A 31 3.70 3.36 -1.72
N LEU A 32 4.18 3.76 -0.54
CA LEU A 32 4.89 5.03 -0.33
C LEU A 32 6.24 5.04 -1.03
N VAL A 33 7.04 3.98 -0.91
CA VAL A 33 8.37 3.89 -1.54
C VAL A 33 8.25 4.02 -3.06
N LEU A 34 7.35 3.27 -3.70
CA LEU A 34 7.18 3.32 -5.16
C LEU A 34 6.54 4.63 -5.66
N ASN A 35 5.88 5.40 -4.79
CA ASN A 35 5.26 6.67 -5.14
C ASN A 35 6.17 7.89 -4.87
N LEU A 36 7.01 7.81 -3.84
CA LEU A 36 7.94 8.87 -3.42
C LEU A 36 9.32 8.72 -4.06
N VAL A 37 9.78 7.49 -4.27
CA VAL A 37 10.94 7.21 -5.11
C VAL A 37 10.40 6.99 -6.52
N PRO A 38 10.79 7.81 -7.52
CA PRO A 38 10.32 7.67 -8.89
C PRO A 38 10.99 6.44 -9.55
N ILE A 39 10.59 5.25 -9.11
CA ILE A 39 10.88 3.94 -9.71
C ILE A 39 9.68 3.48 -10.57
N GLY A 40 8.55 4.17 -10.47
CA GLY A 40 7.34 3.89 -11.24
C GLY A 40 7.34 4.62 -12.59
N GLY A 41 8.04 4.07 -13.57
CA GLY A 41 7.79 4.41 -14.98
C GLY A 41 6.35 4.03 -15.32
N SER A 42 5.43 5.01 -15.33
CA SER A 42 4.10 4.82 -15.91
C SER A 42 4.28 4.82 -17.43
N THR A 43 4.65 3.66 -18.00
CA THR A 43 4.52 3.45 -19.44
C THR A 43 3.03 3.37 -19.74
N ARG A 44 2.40 4.54 -19.88
CA ARG A 44 1.16 4.67 -20.64
C ARG A 44 1.49 4.18 -22.04
N ARG A 45 1.03 2.97 -22.40
CA ARG A 45 1.00 2.57 -23.80
C ARG A 45 -0.05 3.44 -24.49
N VAL A 46 0.41 4.56 -25.02
CA VAL A 46 -0.35 5.46 -25.89
C VAL A 46 0.18 5.34 -27.31
N PHE A 47 0.01 4.17 -27.92
CA PHE A 47 -0.21 3.93 -29.36
C PHE A 47 -0.88 2.57 -29.49
#